data_AF-A0A957I561-F1
#
_entry.id   AF-A0A957I561-F1
#
_cell.length_a   1.000
_cell.length_b   1.000
_cell.length_c   1.000
_cell.angle_alpha   90.00
_cell.angle_beta   90.00
_cell.angle_gamma   90.00
#
_symmetry.space_group_name_H-M   'P 1'
#
loop_
_entity.id
_entity.type
_entity.pdbx_description
1 polymer ?
#
loop_
_entity_poly.entity_id
_entity_poly.type
_entity_poly.pdbx_seq_one_letter_code
_entity_poly.pdbx_strand_id
1 'polypeptide(L)'
;MNDNDEVKRTYTLVWRFRALMEEAASPWVTPEPLDALRFAATEVAEAMDAWLRARGGFARNSDRHEQVLSELADCAIMLATSIPDYSFSGGEAYGQHTLDGLIYLVACVLQTAALGGPFQFRAAAAMCAIAAYDGMALEREVRDRLVRIMLRHTNEDDRADLAWLLAEG
;
A
#
# COMPACT_ATOMS: atom_id res chain seq x y z
N MET A 1 -1.59 13.87 -14.07
CA MET A 1 -2.27 12.56 -14.08
C MET A 1 -3.34 12.63 -13.01
N ASN A 2 -4.54 12.10 -13.24
CA ASN A 2 -5.56 12.09 -12.18
C ASN A 2 -5.23 10.97 -11.19
N ASP A 3 -5.31 11.23 -9.89
CA ASP A 3 -5.01 10.28 -8.80
C ASP A 3 -5.75 8.95 -8.98
N ASN A 4 -6.95 8.96 -9.55
CA ASN A 4 -7.72 7.74 -9.82
C ASN A 4 -7.04 6.82 -10.86
N ASP A 5 -6.39 7.38 -11.89
CA ASP A 5 -5.65 6.59 -12.87
C ASP A 5 -4.38 6.01 -12.27
N GLU A 6 -3.71 6.77 -11.39
CA GLU A 6 -2.55 6.28 -10.65
C GLU A 6 -2.93 5.11 -9.74
N VAL A 7 -3.98 5.27 -8.93
CA VAL A 7 -4.46 4.22 -8.03
C VAL A 7 -4.86 2.95 -8.82
N LYS A 8 -5.48 3.07 -9.99
CA LYS A 8 -5.80 1.92 -10.86
C LYS A 8 -4.55 1.19 -11.36
N ARG A 9 -3.50 1.93 -11.75
CA ARG A 9 -2.23 1.31 -12.16
C ARG A 9 -1.52 0.68 -10.98
N THR A 10 -1.49 1.34 -9.82
CA THR A 10 -0.97 0.77 -8.58
C THR A 10 -1.70 -0.51 -8.19
N TYR A 11 -3.03 -0.53 -8.29
CA TYR A 11 -3.83 -1.73 -8.06
C TYR A 11 -3.43 -2.87 -8.98
N THR A 12 -3.38 -2.59 -10.29
CA THR A 12 -2.99 -3.56 -11.33
C THR A 12 -1.58 -4.10 -11.08
N LEU A 13 -0.65 -3.20 -10.71
CA LEU A 13 0.74 -3.52 -10.37
C LEU A 13 0.81 -4.52 -9.20
N VAL A 14 0.07 -4.26 -8.11
CA VAL A 14 0.03 -5.14 -6.93
C VAL A 14 -0.55 -6.51 -7.27
N TRP A 15 -1.65 -6.56 -8.03
CA TRP A 15 -2.28 -7.84 -8.38
C TRP A 15 -1.45 -8.66 -9.37
N ARG A 16 -0.80 -8.01 -10.34
CA ARG A 16 0.16 -8.67 -11.21
C ARG A 16 1.35 -9.21 -10.43
N PHE A 17 1.87 -8.46 -9.45
CA PHE A 17 2.92 -8.94 -8.56
C PHE A 17 2.48 -10.16 -7.75
N ARG A 18 1.27 -10.13 -7.17
CA ARG A 18 0.72 -11.27 -6.39
C ARG A 18 0.64 -12.55 -7.21
N ALA A 19 0.09 -12.46 -8.43
CA ALA A 19 -0.01 -13.61 -9.34
C ALA A 19 1.37 -14.23 -9.59
N LEU A 20 2.39 -13.39 -9.81
CA LEU A 20 3.75 -13.85 -10.04
C LEU A 20 4.37 -14.50 -8.80
N MET A 21 4.15 -13.95 -7.60
CA MET A 21 4.65 -14.55 -6.35
C MET A 21 4.02 -15.93 -6.10
N GLU A 22 2.75 -16.11 -6.47
CA GLU A 22 2.05 -17.39 -6.41
C GLU A 22 2.59 -18.39 -7.45
N GLU A 23 2.78 -17.95 -8.70
CA GLU A 23 3.36 -18.76 -9.78
C GLU A 23 4.80 -19.21 -9.48
N ALA A 24 5.61 -18.33 -8.89
CA ALA A 24 6.99 -18.64 -8.47
C ALA A 24 7.07 -19.58 -7.25
N ALA A 25 5.93 -20.06 -6.73
CA ALA A 25 5.85 -20.86 -5.52
C ALA A 25 6.62 -20.23 -4.34
N SER A 26 6.60 -18.89 -4.25
CA SER A 26 7.34 -18.15 -3.24
C SER A 26 6.82 -18.51 -1.84
N PRO A 27 7.70 -18.57 -0.81
CA PRO A 27 7.24 -18.67 0.58
C PRO A 27 6.51 -17.42 1.06
N TRP A 28 6.45 -16.35 0.25
CA TRP A 28 5.69 -15.14 0.56
C TRP A 28 4.19 -15.43 0.44
N VAL A 29 3.53 -15.55 1.60
CA VAL A 29 2.09 -15.79 1.66
C VAL A 29 1.34 -14.48 1.47
N THR A 30 0.47 -14.47 0.47
CA THR A 30 -0.45 -13.36 0.25
C THR A 30 -1.53 -13.36 1.34
N PRO A 31 -1.71 -12.26 2.10
CA PRO A 31 -2.73 -12.21 3.14
C PRO A 31 -4.16 -12.28 2.58
N GLU A 32 -5.05 -12.90 3.36
CA GLU A 32 -6.50 -12.83 3.14
C GLU A 32 -7.02 -11.38 3.28
N PRO A 33 -8.16 -11.01 2.68
CA PRO A 33 -8.63 -9.62 2.66
C PRO A 33 -8.68 -8.93 4.02
N LEU A 34 -9.18 -9.60 5.06
CA LEU A 34 -9.27 -9.01 6.39
C LEU A 34 -7.89 -8.87 7.06
N ASP A 35 -6.97 -9.80 6.82
CA ASP A 35 -5.61 -9.73 7.34
C ASP A 35 -4.80 -8.64 6.62
N ALA A 36 -4.99 -8.49 5.30
CA ALA A 36 -4.45 -7.37 4.55
C ALA A 36 -4.91 -6.02 5.13
N LEU A 37 -6.19 -5.87 5.50
CA LEU A 37 -6.67 -4.65 6.17
C LEU A 37 -6.06 -4.43 7.56
N ARG A 38 -5.75 -5.50 8.30
CA ARG A 38 -5.04 -5.40 9.59
C ARG A 38 -3.62 -4.92 9.38
N PHE A 39 -2.91 -5.45 8.38
CA PHE A 39 -1.60 -4.95 7.99
C PHE A 39 -1.67 -3.50 7.52
N ALA A 40 -2.63 -3.12 6.68
CA ALA A 40 -2.82 -1.71 6.28
C ALA A 40 -2.96 -0.77 7.51
N ALA A 41 -3.69 -1.21 8.54
CA ALA A 41 -3.82 -0.46 9.78
C ALA A 41 -2.52 -0.37 10.59
N THR A 42 -1.64 -1.38 10.53
CA THR A 42 -0.31 -1.29 11.15
C THR A 42 0.60 -0.36 10.36
N GLU A 43 0.65 -0.49 9.03
CA GLU A 43 1.50 0.34 8.16
C GLU A 43 1.17 1.84 8.28
N VAL A 44 -0.13 2.21 8.28
CA VAL A 44 -0.51 3.62 8.47
C VAL A 44 -0.15 4.15 9.86
N ALA A 45 -0.15 3.29 10.88
CA ALA A 45 0.30 3.66 12.23
C ALA A 45 1.82 3.82 12.29
N GLU A 46 2.58 3.01 11.56
CA GLU A 46 4.03 3.15 11.40
C GLU A 46 4.38 4.45 10.65
N ALA A 47 3.60 4.83 9.63
CA ALA A 47 3.75 6.12 8.95
C ALA A 47 3.57 7.31 9.92
N MET A 48 2.56 7.25 10.80
CA MET A 48 2.34 8.27 11.84
C MET A 48 3.46 8.29 12.88
N ASP A 49 3.91 7.12 13.33
CA ASP A 49 5.04 7.02 14.26
C ASP A 49 6.33 7.59 13.64
N ALA A 50 6.61 7.31 12.37
CA ALA A 50 7.71 7.93 11.64
C ALA A 50 7.58 9.46 11.57
N TRP A 51 6.39 9.98 11.29
CA TRP A 51 6.13 11.42 11.26
C TRP A 51 6.31 12.08 12.64
N LEU A 52 5.80 11.47 13.71
CA LEU A 52 5.96 11.95 15.09
C LEU A 52 7.43 12.01 15.50
N ARG A 53 8.23 11.01 15.09
CA ARG A 53 9.68 10.98 15.33
C ARG A 53 10.41 12.09 14.56
N ALA A 54 10.05 12.30 13.29
CA ALA A 54 10.68 13.31 12.43
C ALA A 54 10.43 14.76 12.89
N ARG A 55 9.30 15.03 13.55
CA ARG A 55 8.91 16.37 14.02
C ARG A 55 9.73 16.87 15.23
N GLY A 56 10.61 16.05 15.79
CA GLY A 56 11.56 16.42 16.85
C GLY A 56 10.93 16.38 18.24
N GLY A 57 11.54 15.63 19.15
CA GLY A 57 11.13 15.51 20.56
C GLY A 57 10.80 14.07 21.02
N PHE A 58 10.53 13.18 20.07
CA PHE A 58 10.25 11.75 20.34
C PHE A 58 11.30 10.81 19.70
N ALA A 59 12.49 11.35 19.39
CA ALA A 59 13.53 10.63 18.66
C ALA A 59 14.00 9.37 19.42
N ARG A 60 13.64 8.20 18.88
CA ARG A 60 14.23 6.90 19.20
C ARG A 60 15.14 6.52 18.03
N ASN A 61 16.35 7.07 17.97
CA ASN A 61 17.41 6.80 16.99
C ASN A 61 17.04 6.85 15.47
N SER A 62 17.65 7.83 14.77
CA SER A 62 17.79 8.04 13.30
C SER A 62 16.64 8.72 12.51
N ASP A 63 17.05 9.66 11.64
CA ASP A 63 16.27 10.56 10.78
C ASP A 63 15.62 9.83 9.60
N ARG A 64 14.29 9.88 9.37
CA ARG A 64 13.68 9.35 8.12
C ARG A 64 12.34 9.98 7.75
N HIS A 65 12.34 11.10 7.03
CA HIS A 65 11.12 11.57 6.37
C HIS A 65 10.66 10.58 5.27
N GLU A 66 11.61 9.91 4.61
CA GLU A 66 11.38 8.83 3.63
C GLU A 66 10.62 7.63 4.22
N GLN A 67 10.65 7.42 5.55
CA GLN A 67 9.86 6.34 6.17
C GLN A 67 8.36 6.59 6.05
N VAL A 68 7.91 7.84 6.14
CA VAL A 68 6.47 8.13 6.07
C VAL A 68 5.90 7.68 4.74
N LEU A 69 6.55 8.07 3.63
CA LEU A 69 6.08 7.69 2.29
C LEU A 69 6.23 6.19 2.05
N SER A 70 7.30 5.56 2.55
CA SER A 70 7.47 4.11 2.39
C SER A 70 6.40 3.31 3.14
N GLU A 71 6.06 3.70 4.37
CA GLU A 71 5.03 3.00 5.14
C GLU A 71 3.63 3.27 4.56
N LEU A 72 3.38 4.48 4.00
CA LEU A 72 2.16 4.74 3.24
C LEU A 72 2.07 3.90 1.95
N ALA A 73 3.19 3.62 1.29
CA ALA A 73 3.22 2.73 0.14
C ALA A 73 2.94 1.27 0.53
N ASP A 74 3.51 0.79 1.64
CA ASP A 74 3.20 -0.53 2.19
C ASP A 74 1.71 -0.63 2.60
N CYS A 75 1.16 0.43 3.21
CA CYS A 75 -0.27 0.55 3.48
C CYS A 75 -1.10 0.43 2.19
N ALA A 76 -0.72 1.12 1.11
CA ALA A 76 -1.41 1.05 -0.16
C ALA A 76 -1.35 -0.35 -0.81
N ILE A 77 -0.22 -1.07 -0.69
CA ILE A 77 -0.10 -2.47 -1.12
C ILE A 77 -1.12 -3.33 -0.38
N MET A 78 -1.25 -3.16 0.93
CA MET A 78 -2.18 -3.93 1.76
C MET A 78 -3.64 -3.57 1.48
N LEU A 79 -3.96 -2.30 1.26
CA LEU A 79 -5.29 -1.87 0.82
C LEU A 79 -5.66 -2.46 -0.55
N ALA A 80 -4.76 -2.40 -1.54
CA ALA A 80 -4.96 -3.03 -2.85
C ALA A 80 -5.14 -4.55 -2.72
N THR A 81 -4.36 -5.17 -1.84
CA THR A 81 -4.42 -6.62 -1.58
C THR A 81 -5.77 -7.02 -0.99
N SER A 82 -6.38 -6.16 -0.18
CA SER A 82 -7.68 -6.43 0.45
C SER A 82 -8.88 -6.39 -0.51
N ILE A 83 -8.75 -5.76 -1.67
CA ILE A 83 -9.85 -5.62 -2.64
C ILE A 83 -9.72 -6.70 -3.71
N PRO A 84 -10.65 -7.67 -3.83
CA PRO A 84 -10.62 -8.69 -4.87
C PRO A 84 -10.62 -8.09 -6.28
N ASP A 85 -9.84 -8.69 -7.20
CA ASP A 85 -9.57 -8.19 -8.57
C ASP A 85 -10.81 -7.65 -9.32
N TYR A 86 -11.90 -8.42 -9.30
CA TYR A 86 -13.14 -8.08 -10.00
C TYR A 86 -13.97 -6.94 -9.37
N SER A 87 -13.55 -6.40 -8.22
CA SER A 87 -14.33 -5.42 -7.43
C SER A 87 -13.77 -4.00 -7.45
N PHE A 88 -12.65 -3.75 -8.15
CA PHE A 88 -12.00 -2.45 -8.13
C PHE A 88 -12.54 -1.50 -9.21
N SER A 89 -13.19 -0.41 -8.78
CA SER A 89 -13.70 0.64 -9.69
C SER A 89 -12.92 1.96 -9.62
N GLY A 90 -11.89 2.03 -8.77
CA GLY A 90 -11.33 3.30 -8.31
C GLY A 90 -12.16 3.92 -7.18
N GLY A 91 -11.69 5.05 -6.67
CA GLY A 91 -12.37 5.84 -5.62
C GLY A 91 -12.24 7.33 -5.89
N GLU A 92 -12.92 8.12 -5.05
CA GLU A 92 -12.67 9.55 -4.93
C GLU A 92 -12.00 9.79 -3.58
N ALA A 93 -11.02 10.68 -3.54
CA ALA A 93 -10.44 11.08 -2.27
C ALA A 93 -11.45 11.94 -1.50
N TYR A 94 -11.82 11.52 -0.29
CA TYR A 94 -12.69 12.28 0.60
C TYR A 94 -11.88 12.89 1.75
N GLY A 95 -12.00 14.21 1.94
CA GLY A 95 -11.52 14.89 3.15
C GLY A 95 -10.05 15.33 3.11
N GLN A 96 -9.46 15.48 4.30
CA GLN A 96 -8.09 15.97 4.49
C GLN A 96 -7.08 14.83 4.29
N HIS A 97 -6.10 15.02 3.40
CA HIS A 97 -4.99 14.10 3.13
C HIS A 97 -3.88 14.19 4.18
N THR A 98 -4.26 14.28 5.45
CA THR A 98 -3.33 14.29 6.59
C THR A 98 -3.14 12.87 7.09
N LEU A 99 -2.03 12.61 7.81
CA LEU A 99 -1.81 11.30 8.44
C LEU A 99 -2.93 10.92 9.42
N ASP A 100 -3.44 11.88 10.20
CA ASP A 100 -4.59 11.63 11.09
C ASP A 100 -5.83 11.19 10.31
N GLY A 101 -6.10 11.84 9.16
CA GLY A 101 -7.19 11.49 8.26
C GLY A 101 -7.02 10.10 7.66
N LEU A 102 -5.80 9.75 7.25
CA LEU A 102 -5.47 8.43 6.73
C LEU A 102 -5.63 7.33 7.79
N ILE A 103 -5.17 7.55 9.03
CA ILE A 103 -5.38 6.61 10.14
C ILE A 103 -6.88 6.38 10.35
N TYR A 104 -7.65 7.45 10.46
CA TYR A 104 -9.09 7.35 10.67
C TYR A 104 -9.77 6.57 9.55
N LEU A 105 -9.42 6.88 8.29
CA LEU A 105 -10.00 6.24 7.13
C LEU A 105 -9.67 4.74 7.08
N VAL A 106 -8.41 4.36 7.24
CA VAL A 106 -7.99 2.94 7.26
C VAL A 106 -8.64 2.19 8.42
N ALA A 107 -8.74 2.79 9.61
CA ALA A 107 -9.46 2.20 10.73
C ALA A 107 -10.95 1.98 10.43
N CYS A 108 -11.60 2.92 9.75
CA CYS A 108 -12.98 2.76 9.30
C CYS A 108 -13.15 1.63 8.27
N VAL A 109 -12.20 1.50 7.33
CA VAL A 109 -12.20 0.39 6.35
C VAL A 109 -12.13 -0.94 7.10
N LEU A 110 -11.16 -1.10 7.98
CA LEU A 110 -10.96 -2.33 8.78
C LEU A 110 -12.20 -2.64 9.62
N GLN A 111 -12.76 -1.65 10.33
CA GLN A 111 -13.96 -1.86 11.15
C GLN A 111 -15.15 -2.29 10.29
N THR A 112 -15.35 -1.65 9.13
CA THR A 112 -16.45 -2.00 8.21
C THR A 112 -16.32 -3.44 7.74
N ALA A 113 -15.12 -3.85 7.32
CA ALA A 113 -14.84 -5.22 6.89
C ALA A 113 -15.02 -6.24 8.02
N ALA A 114 -14.52 -5.94 9.22
CA ALA A 114 -14.62 -6.80 10.39
C ALA A 114 -16.08 -7.07 10.83
N LEU A 115 -16.99 -6.13 10.55
CA LEU A 115 -18.43 -6.26 10.78
C LEU A 115 -19.18 -6.89 9.59
N GLY A 116 -18.49 -7.33 8.55
CA GLY A 116 -19.08 -7.92 7.35
C GLY A 116 -19.73 -6.91 6.39
N GLY A 117 -19.43 -5.62 6.55
CA GLY A 117 -19.94 -4.56 5.67
C GLY A 117 -19.15 -4.41 4.36
N PRO A 118 -19.71 -3.74 3.35
CA PRO A 118 -19.00 -3.44 2.11
C PRO A 118 -17.91 -2.40 2.36
N PHE A 119 -16.64 -2.79 2.17
CA PHE A 119 -15.48 -1.96 2.49
C PHE A 119 -14.66 -1.55 1.26
N GLN A 120 -14.86 -2.20 0.10
CA GLN A 120 -14.01 -2.07 -1.08
C GLN A 120 -13.91 -0.63 -1.58
N PHE A 121 -15.04 0.08 -1.64
CA PHE A 121 -15.07 1.49 -2.01
C PHE A 121 -14.27 2.36 -1.04
N ARG A 122 -14.36 2.08 0.27
CA ARG A 122 -13.61 2.83 1.30
C ARG A 122 -12.12 2.52 1.23
N ALA A 123 -11.75 1.28 0.92
CA ALA A 123 -10.36 0.90 0.70
C ALA A 123 -9.78 1.62 -0.54
N ALA A 124 -10.54 1.68 -1.64
CA ALA A 124 -10.15 2.44 -2.83
C ALA A 124 -10.02 3.95 -2.54
N ALA A 125 -10.97 4.52 -1.79
CA ALA A 125 -10.90 5.92 -1.35
C ALA A 125 -9.67 6.18 -0.44
N ALA A 126 -9.30 5.22 0.41
CA ALA A 126 -8.08 5.31 1.21
C ALA A 126 -6.83 5.32 0.34
N MET A 127 -6.77 4.49 -0.71
CA MET A 127 -5.66 4.55 -1.68
C MET A 127 -5.61 5.89 -2.41
N CYS A 128 -6.76 6.47 -2.80
CA CYS A 128 -6.80 7.81 -3.40
C CYS A 128 -6.31 8.89 -2.42
N ALA A 129 -6.68 8.80 -1.14
CA ALA A 129 -6.19 9.72 -0.12
C ALA A 129 -4.68 9.58 0.13
N ILE A 130 -4.13 8.37 0.03
CA ILE A 130 -2.68 8.13 0.08
C ILE A 130 -2.00 8.73 -1.15
N ALA A 131 -2.54 8.52 -2.35
CA ALA A 131 -2.00 9.10 -3.58
C ALA A 131 -1.94 10.64 -3.53
N ALA A 132 -2.94 11.26 -2.90
CA ALA A 132 -3.02 12.71 -2.71
C ALA A 132 -2.21 13.24 -1.52
N TYR A 133 -1.48 12.39 -0.78
CA TYR A 133 -0.63 12.81 0.34
C TYR A 133 0.58 13.62 -0.16
N ASP A 134 0.98 14.65 0.58
CA ASP A 134 2.05 15.55 0.16
C ASP A 134 3.39 14.80 -0.07
N GLY A 135 3.99 15.01 -1.24
CA GLY A 135 5.22 14.34 -1.67
C GLY A 135 5.04 12.89 -2.15
N MET A 136 3.83 12.33 -2.13
CA MET A 136 3.60 10.96 -2.57
C MET A 136 3.66 10.83 -4.10
N ALA A 137 4.44 9.85 -4.56
CA ALA A 137 4.41 9.35 -5.94
C ALA A 137 4.02 7.87 -5.89
N LEU A 138 2.73 7.61 -5.64
CA LEU A 138 2.22 6.33 -5.16
C LEU A 138 2.69 5.15 -6.01
N GLU A 139 2.59 5.24 -7.34
CA GLU A 139 2.99 4.14 -8.22
C GLU A 139 4.48 3.82 -8.10
N ARG A 140 5.34 4.85 -8.04
CA ARG A 140 6.79 4.69 -7.88
C ARG A 140 7.13 4.08 -6.53
N GLU A 141 6.60 4.64 -5.45
CA GLU A 141 6.89 4.14 -4.09
C GLU A 141 6.44 2.69 -3.93
N VAL A 142 5.23 2.34 -4.40
CA VAL A 142 4.74 0.95 -4.37
C VAL A 142 5.64 0.03 -5.20
N ARG A 143 6.03 0.44 -6.41
CA ARG A 143 6.94 -0.35 -7.26
C ARG A 143 8.25 -0.65 -6.54
N ASP A 144 8.87 0.36 -5.92
CA ASP A 144 10.11 0.19 -5.17
C ASP A 144 9.95 -0.79 -3.99
N ARG A 145 8.81 -0.73 -3.28
CA ARG A 145 8.50 -1.69 -2.20
C ARG A 145 8.34 -3.11 -2.72
N LEU A 146 7.59 -3.30 -3.81
CA LEU A 146 7.39 -4.62 -4.43
C LEU A 146 8.71 -5.23 -4.92
N VAL A 147 9.59 -4.43 -5.52
CA VAL A 147 10.94 -4.88 -5.91
C VAL A 147 11.75 -5.35 -4.70
N ARG A 148 11.69 -4.63 -3.57
CA ARG A 148 12.37 -5.04 -2.34
C ARG A 148 11.78 -6.31 -1.71
N ILE A 149 10.47 -6.53 -1.83
CA ILE A 149 9.82 -7.77 -1.38
C ILE A 149 10.29 -8.93 -2.28
N MET A 150 10.20 -8.77 -3.59
CA MET A 150 10.68 -9.74 -4.57
C MET A 150 12.12 -10.19 -4.27
N LEU A 151 13.06 -9.25 -4.20
CA LEU A 151 14.49 -9.56 -4.00
C LEU A 151 14.74 -10.35 -2.70
N ARG A 152 13.86 -10.23 -1.70
CA ARG A 152 13.94 -10.96 -0.43
C ARG A 152 13.30 -12.35 -0.49
N HIS A 153 12.36 -12.58 -1.39
CA HIS A 153 11.48 -13.74 -1.37
C HIS A 153 11.49 -14.61 -2.65
N THR A 154 12.31 -14.27 -3.64
CA THR A 154 12.47 -15.05 -4.88
C THR A 154 13.94 -15.32 -5.20
N ASN A 155 14.20 -16.41 -5.94
CA ASN A 155 15.54 -16.80 -6.39
C ASN A 155 15.96 -15.99 -7.64
N GLU A 156 17.16 -16.20 -8.17
CA GLU A 156 17.64 -15.45 -9.35
C GLU A 156 16.89 -15.77 -10.64
N ASP A 157 16.41 -17.01 -10.82
CA ASP A 157 15.68 -17.44 -12.01
C ASP A 157 14.29 -16.76 -12.06
N ASP A 158 13.59 -16.69 -10.93
CA ASP A 158 12.30 -16.01 -10.80
C ASP A 158 12.38 -14.48 -11.03
N ARG A 159 13.57 -13.89 -10.83
CA ARG A 159 13.78 -12.44 -11.03
C ARG A 159 13.81 -12.06 -12.51
N ALA A 160 14.13 -12.99 -13.41
CA ALA A 160 14.15 -12.73 -14.85
C ALA A 160 12.74 -12.41 -15.38
N ASP A 161 11.71 -13.11 -14.88
CA ASP A 161 10.31 -12.89 -15.24
C ASP A 161 9.74 -11.58 -14.69
N LEU A 162 10.48 -10.92 -13.79
CA LEU A 162 10.11 -9.69 -13.12
C LEU A 162 10.93 -8.48 -13.61
N ALA A 163 11.73 -8.64 -14.67
CA ALA A 163 12.47 -7.54 -15.29
C ALA A 163 11.56 -6.35 -15.70
N TRP A 164 10.28 -6.60 -15.97
CA TRP A 164 9.30 -5.54 -16.26
C TRP A 164 9.03 -4.61 -15.07
N LEU A 165 9.15 -5.08 -13.83
CA LEU A 165 9.06 -4.21 -12.64
C LEU A 165 10.20 -3.19 -12.62
N LEU A 166 11.36 -3.57 -13.16
CA LEU A 166 12.57 -2.75 -13.24
C LEU A 166 12.64 -1.88 -14.51
N ALA A 167 11.89 -2.21 -15.56
CA ALA A 167 12.03 -1.62 -16.90
C ALA A 167 11.16 -0.38 -17.18
N GLU A 168 10.22 -0.04 -16.29
CA GLU A 168 9.25 1.07 -16.48
C GLU A 168 9.48 2.28 -15.54
N GLY A 169 10.72 2.48 -15.07
CA GLY A 169 11.11 3.60 -14.20
C GLY A 169 11.46 4.88 -14.95
#